data_AF-G3A4Y3-F1
#
_entry.id   AF-G3A4Y3-F1
#
_cell.length_a   1.000
_cell.length_b   1.000
_cell.length_c   1.000
_cell.angle_alpha   90.00
_cell.angle_beta   90.00
_cell.angle_gamma   90.00
#
_symmetry.space_group_name_H-M   'P 1'
#
loop_
_entity.id
_entity.type
_entity.pdbx_description
1 polymer ?
#
loop_
_entity_poly.entity_id
_entity_poly.type
_entity_poly.pdbx_seq_one_letter_code
_entity_poly.pdbx_strand_id
1 'polypeptide(L)'
;MRRGFRKVGGFFKTKSHSSGSSLGRTEDREEGSGRAARTPSPELSSLRGSRPISTVASPTRFDDDGRVTDPGHIQYQASEYERARYPKMSEALGHSRHTGPGSPRAERFPVSGYLQDGRYFNVTGVRGPAINAGDDHVIDRRHASHVIDHGEMSDDQAARYIEYQSRPVYPTYETSGYDRSNCVHGHAELGHGMFGWSIQHHQHAAPDQLAEQMRGLSVRDYSYSSHRNGSDIDSE
;
A
#
# COMPACT_ATOMS: atom_id res chain seq x y z
N MET A 1 1.12 -4.27 -55.32
CA MET A 1 0.99 -5.72 -54.98
C MET A 1 2.24 -6.18 -54.23
N ARG A 2 2.17 -7.37 -53.59
CA ARG A 2 3.21 -8.04 -52.77
C ARG A 2 3.43 -7.43 -51.37
N ARG A 3 3.78 -8.31 -50.42
CA ARG A 3 3.88 -8.09 -48.95
C ARG A 3 5.31 -8.29 -48.49
N GLY A 4 5.75 -7.59 -47.44
CA GLY A 4 7.02 -7.82 -46.72
C GLY A 4 6.78 -8.21 -45.27
N PHE A 5 7.52 -9.19 -44.75
CA PHE A 5 7.23 -9.86 -43.47
C PHE A 5 7.62 -9.05 -42.22
N ARG A 6 6.86 -9.25 -41.14
CA ARG A 6 7.32 -8.93 -39.76
C ARG A 6 8.51 -9.84 -39.39
N LYS A 7 9.39 -9.36 -38.51
CA LYS A 7 10.29 -10.23 -37.74
C LYS A 7 10.14 -9.90 -36.25
N VAL A 8 9.73 -10.90 -35.46
CA VAL A 8 9.62 -10.78 -34.00
C VAL A 8 10.87 -11.41 -33.40
N GLY A 9 11.60 -10.66 -32.56
CA GLY A 9 12.76 -11.14 -31.82
C GLY A 9 12.47 -11.23 -30.34
N GLY A 10 12.22 -12.44 -29.82
CA GLY A 10 12.16 -12.68 -28.38
C GLY A 10 13.53 -13.05 -27.83
N PHE A 11 13.82 -12.63 -26.59
CA PHE A 11 15.00 -13.07 -25.84
C PHE A 11 14.60 -13.50 -24.42
N PHE A 12 14.27 -14.78 -24.27
CA PHE A 12 14.50 -15.46 -22.99
C PHE A 12 15.95 -15.92 -22.94
N LYS A 13 16.61 -15.79 -21.78
CA LYS A 13 17.96 -16.36 -21.58
C LYS A 13 18.15 -16.87 -20.16
N THR A 14 17.72 -18.10 -19.95
CA THR A 14 18.08 -18.89 -18.76
C THR A 14 19.57 -19.26 -18.78
N LYS A 15 20.13 -19.48 -17.58
CA LYS A 15 21.36 -20.26 -17.35
C LYS A 15 21.23 -20.98 -16.01
N SER A 16 21.79 -22.19 -15.93
CA SER A 16 21.64 -23.10 -14.79
C SER A 16 22.93 -23.91 -14.56
N HIS A 17 23.16 -24.34 -13.30
CA HIS A 17 24.21 -25.28 -12.85
C HIS A 17 25.67 -24.75 -12.96
N SER A 18 26.69 -25.30 -12.28
CA SER A 18 26.81 -26.52 -11.43
C SER A 18 27.79 -26.28 -10.24
N SER A 19 27.48 -26.68 -9.00
CA SER A 19 27.92 -27.91 -8.30
C SER A 19 29.39 -27.95 -7.80
N GLY A 20 29.59 -28.32 -6.52
CA GLY A 20 30.89 -28.69 -5.92
C GLY A 20 30.87 -28.81 -4.39
N SER A 21 31.37 -29.92 -3.81
CA SER A 21 31.25 -30.25 -2.37
C SER A 21 32.49 -30.98 -1.81
N SER A 22 32.82 -30.76 -0.52
CA SER A 22 33.61 -31.60 0.46
C SER A 22 34.22 -30.67 1.53
N LEU A 23 34.01 -30.84 2.85
CA LEU A 23 34.39 -31.89 3.84
C LEU A 23 35.83 -31.74 4.39
N GLY A 24 35.94 -31.45 5.71
CA GLY A 24 37.19 -31.32 6.48
C GLY A 24 36.92 -31.16 7.99
N ARG A 25 37.91 -31.44 8.86
CA ARG A 25 37.72 -31.63 10.33
C ARG A 25 39.00 -31.34 11.15
N THR A 26 38.98 -31.10 12.46
CA THR A 26 37.82 -30.74 13.35
C THR A 26 37.98 -29.31 13.92
N GLU A 27 38.51 -28.93 15.11
CA GLU A 27 38.90 -29.54 16.40
C GLU A 27 38.72 -28.47 17.52
N ASP A 28 38.56 -28.88 18.79
CA ASP A 28 38.15 -27.99 19.90
C ASP A 28 39.31 -27.17 20.54
N ARG A 29 39.01 -25.98 21.11
CA ARG A 29 39.17 -25.67 22.56
C ARG A 29 38.87 -24.21 22.98
N GLU A 30 38.08 -24.11 24.05
CA GLU A 30 37.85 -23.09 25.10
C GLU A 30 38.51 -21.67 25.14
N GLU A 31 37.68 -20.77 25.69
CA GLU A 31 37.97 -19.58 26.53
C GLU A 31 38.77 -18.38 26.01
N GLY A 32 38.06 -17.25 25.86
CA GLY A 32 38.60 -15.90 25.75
C GLY A 32 37.56 -14.87 26.18
N SER A 33 37.58 -14.43 27.44
CA SER A 33 36.60 -13.48 27.98
C SER A 33 36.78 -12.08 27.38
N GLY A 34 35.76 -11.58 26.68
CA GLY A 34 35.85 -10.33 25.92
C GLY A 34 34.48 -9.77 25.56
N ARG A 35 33.62 -9.56 26.57
CA ARG A 35 32.22 -9.13 26.38
C ARG A 35 32.14 -7.64 25.99
N ALA A 36 32.48 -7.32 24.75
CA ALA A 36 32.32 -6.00 24.16
C ALA A 36 30.83 -5.59 24.22
N ALA A 37 30.50 -4.68 25.14
CA ALA A 37 29.15 -4.17 25.30
C ALA A 37 28.76 -3.39 24.05
N ARG A 38 27.86 -3.95 23.22
CA ARG A 38 27.21 -3.20 22.16
C ARG A 38 26.41 -2.08 22.82
N THR A 39 26.82 -0.84 22.59
CA THR A 39 26.02 0.34 22.94
C THR A 39 24.63 0.20 22.33
N PRO A 40 23.54 0.35 23.10
CA PRO A 40 22.20 0.31 22.53
C PRO A 40 22.02 1.52 21.60
N SER A 41 21.47 1.27 20.42
CA SER A 41 20.99 2.34 19.53
C SER A 41 19.96 3.22 20.26
N PRO A 42 19.88 4.52 19.96
CA PRO A 42 18.97 5.42 20.66
C PRO A 42 17.51 5.01 20.45
N GLU A 43 16.89 4.69 21.59
CA GLU A 43 15.44 4.63 21.85
C GLU A 43 14.50 3.97 20.83
N LEU A 44 14.24 2.67 21.03
CA LEU A 44 12.84 2.19 21.00
C LEU A 44 12.10 2.49 22.32
N SER A 45 12.84 2.89 23.37
CA SER A 45 12.38 3.07 24.75
C SER A 45 11.27 4.11 24.94
N SER A 46 11.18 5.12 24.08
CA SER A 46 10.22 6.22 24.17
C SER A 46 8.82 5.85 23.64
N LEU A 47 8.65 4.73 22.94
CA LEU A 47 7.35 4.24 22.48
C LEU A 47 6.78 3.16 23.42
N ARG A 48 6.27 3.59 24.57
CA ARG A 48 5.35 2.77 25.37
C ARG A 48 4.02 2.59 24.62
N GLY A 49 3.92 1.52 23.83
CA GLY A 49 2.65 0.95 23.38
C GLY A 49 1.93 1.67 22.23
N SER A 50 2.59 2.55 21.47
CA SER A 50 1.98 3.12 20.26
C SER A 50 1.72 2.02 19.22
N ARG A 51 0.50 1.98 18.68
CA ARG A 51 -0.01 0.97 17.73
C ARG A 51 -0.44 1.60 16.40
N PRO A 52 0.44 2.36 15.72
CA PRO A 52 0.00 3.25 14.65
C PRO A 52 -0.54 2.48 13.45
N ILE A 53 -1.63 3.00 12.87
CA ILE A 53 -1.97 2.81 11.46
C ILE A 53 -1.43 4.01 10.68
N SER A 54 -0.67 3.77 9.61
CA SER A 54 -0.05 4.83 8.81
C SER A 54 -0.54 4.80 7.37
N THR A 55 -0.85 5.96 6.78
CA THR A 55 -0.79 6.09 5.31
C THR A 55 0.67 6.03 4.89
N VAL A 56 1.00 5.19 3.91
CA VAL A 56 2.33 5.11 3.31
C VAL A 56 2.17 5.19 1.79
N ALA A 57 2.95 6.08 1.17
CA ALA A 57 2.95 6.29 -0.27
C ALA A 57 4.37 6.23 -0.85
N SER A 58 4.50 5.66 -2.04
CA SER A 58 5.69 5.74 -2.88
C SER A 58 5.46 6.71 -4.04
N PRO A 59 6.47 7.50 -4.44
CA PRO A 59 6.25 8.59 -5.38
C PRO A 59 6.13 8.10 -6.82
N THR A 60 5.26 8.74 -7.59
CA THR A 60 5.25 8.56 -9.05
C THR A 60 6.50 9.23 -9.63
N ARG A 61 7.37 8.44 -10.27
CA ARG A 61 8.64 8.93 -10.84
C ARG A 61 8.48 9.23 -12.32
N PHE A 62 9.23 10.22 -12.78
CA PHE A 62 9.21 10.69 -14.17
C PHE A 62 10.63 10.67 -14.76
N ASP A 63 10.75 10.58 -16.08
CA ASP A 63 12.00 10.88 -16.82
C ASP A 63 12.11 12.39 -17.15
N ASP A 64 13.24 12.80 -17.73
CA ASP A 64 13.48 14.20 -18.15
C ASP A 64 12.51 14.67 -19.26
N ASP A 65 11.90 13.72 -20.00
CA ASP A 65 10.84 13.96 -20.99
C ASP A 65 9.43 14.10 -20.32
N GLY A 66 9.33 13.95 -19.00
CA GLY A 66 8.08 14.04 -18.24
C GLY A 66 7.17 12.81 -18.32
N ARG A 67 7.67 11.66 -18.77
CA ARG A 67 6.92 10.38 -18.81
C ARG A 67 7.06 9.63 -17.50
N VAL A 68 6.00 8.94 -17.07
CA VAL A 68 6.05 8.06 -15.88
C VAL A 68 7.03 6.90 -16.11
N THR A 69 8.08 6.84 -15.29
CA THR A 69 9.06 5.74 -15.27
C THR A 69 8.73 4.68 -14.22
N ASP A 70 8.11 5.10 -13.12
CA ASP A 70 7.69 4.23 -12.01
C ASP A 70 6.33 4.74 -11.49
N PRO A 71 5.23 3.98 -11.60
CA PRO A 71 3.95 4.38 -11.06
C PRO A 71 4.01 4.30 -9.52
N GLY A 72 3.75 5.42 -8.85
CA GLY A 72 3.67 5.44 -7.39
C GLY A 72 2.50 4.59 -6.88
N HIS A 73 2.52 4.31 -5.58
CA HIS A 73 1.47 3.54 -4.90
C HIS A 73 1.12 4.13 -3.54
N ILE A 74 -0.07 3.84 -3.01
CA ILE A 74 -0.53 4.31 -1.70
C ILE A 74 -1.42 3.26 -1.02
N GLN A 75 -1.20 3.07 0.28
CA GLN A 75 -1.90 2.08 1.10
C GLN A 75 -1.86 2.48 2.58
N TYR A 76 -2.69 1.84 3.40
CA TYR A 76 -2.52 1.82 4.85
C TYR A 76 -1.52 0.73 5.25
N GLN A 77 -0.74 0.96 6.31
CA GLN A 77 0.16 -0.02 6.91
C GLN A 77 -0.02 -0.09 8.42
N ALA A 78 -0.19 -1.31 8.94
CA ALA A 78 -0.36 -1.60 10.36
C ALA A 78 0.98 -1.91 11.04
N SER A 79 1.24 -1.27 12.17
CA SER A 79 2.44 -1.53 12.98
C SER A 79 2.58 -3.00 13.41
N GLU A 80 3.81 -3.43 13.66
CA GLU A 80 4.11 -4.76 14.23
C GLU A 80 3.38 -4.99 15.56
N TYR A 81 3.26 -3.95 16.41
CA TYR A 81 2.53 -4.02 17.67
C TYR A 81 1.03 -4.28 17.44
N GLU A 82 0.42 -3.59 16.48
CA GLU A 82 -1.01 -3.78 16.19
C GLU A 82 -1.29 -5.17 15.63
N ARG A 83 -0.39 -5.72 14.80
CA ARG A 83 -0.46 -7.11 14.33
C ARG A 83 -0.17 -8.13 15.42
N ALA A 84 0.66 -7.81 16.41
CA ALA A 84 0.84 -8.65 17.59
C ALA A 84 -0.42 -8.71 18.46
N ARG A 85 -1.20 -7.61 18.53
CA ARG A 85 -2.53 -7.58 19.16
C ARG A 85 -3.59 -8.31 18.31
N TYR A 86 -3.51 -8.20 16.99
CA TYR A 86 -4.44 -8.83 16.04
C TYR A 86 -3.71 -9.73 15.02
N PRO A 87 -3.34 -10.98 15.36
CA PRO A 87 -2.51 -11.85 14.51
C PRO A 87 -3.10 -12.25 13.14
N LYS A 88 -4.34 -11.86 12.83
CA LYS A 88 -4.96 -12.01 11.51
C LYS A 88 -4.74 -10.80 10.59
N MET A 89 -4.36 -9.65 11.14
CA MET A 89 -4.27 -8.37 10.44
C MET A 89 -3.11 -8.35 9.44
N SER A 90 -3.39 -8.01 8.18
CA SER A 90 -2.36 -7.84 7.14
C SER A 90 -1.42 -6.66 7.44
N GLU A 91 -0.18 -6.73 6.96
CA GLU A 91 0.83 -5.66 7.14
C GLU A 91 0.48 -4.38 6.39
N ALA A 92 -0.13 -4.55 5.21
CA ALA A 92 -0.66 -3.48 4.39
C ALA A 92 -2.14 -3.74 4.07
N LEU A 93 -2.85 -2.67 3.74
CA LEU A 93 -4.19 -2.74 3.18
C LEU A 93 -4.35 -1.62 2.15
N GLY A 94 -4.47 -2.02 0.88
CA GLY A 94 -4.45 -1.13 -0.28
C GLY A 94 -5.28 -1.68 -1.45
N HIS A 95 -5.00 -1.25 -2.67
CA HIS A 95 -5.74 -1.69 -3.86
C HIS A 95 -4.82 -1.78 -5.08
N SER A 96 -4.63 -3.00 -5.57
CA SER A 96 -3.68 -3.36 -6.63
C SER A 96 -4.28 -4.35 -7.63
N ARG A 97 -3.73 -4.39 -8.84
CA ARG A 97 -4.08 -5.39 -9.86
C ARG A 97 -3.46 -6.74 -9.53
N HIS A 98 -4.15 -7.84 -9.82
CA HIS A 98 -3.55 -9.17 -9.80
C HIS A 98 -2.53 -9.34 -10.96
N THR A 99 -1.31 -9.75 -10.62
CA THR A 99 -0.15 -9.85 -11.56
C THR A 99 0.63 -11.15 -11.45
N GLY A 100 0.23 -12.07 -10.58
CA GLY A 100 0.94 -13.31 -10.29
C GLY A 100 0.86 -14.39 -11.41
N PRO A 101 1.46 -15.56 -11.19
CA PRO A 101 1.30 -16.72 -12.08
C PRO A 101 -0.18 -17.06 -12.28
N GLY A 102 -0.60 -17.24 -13.53
CA GLY A 102 -2.02 -17.49 -13.87
C GLY A 102 -2.89 -16.24 -13.95
N SER A 103 -2.37 -15.04 -13.66
CA SER A 103 -3.16 -13.80 -13.76
C SER A 103 -3.68 -13.55 -15.18
N PRO A 104 -4.95 -13.10 -15.33
CA PRO A 104 -5.49 -12.73 -16.63
C PRO A 104 -4.67 -11.62 -17.30
N ARG A 105 -4.52 -11.70 -18.63
CA ARG A 105 -3.81 -10.69 -19.40
C ARG A 105 -4.52 -9.34 -19.25
N ALA A 106 -3.84 -8.38 -18.63
CA ALA A 106 -4.37 -7.03 -18.44
C ALA A 106 -4.73 -6.36 -19.78
N GLU A 107 -5.86 -5.65 -19.77
CA GLU A 107 -6.28 -4.75 -20.84
C GLU A 107 -5.36 -3.52 -20.88
N ARG A 108 -5.16 -2.95 -22.08
CA ARG A 108 -4.37 -1.74 -22.28
C ARG A 108 -5.13 -0.80 -23.22
N PHE A 109 -5.31 0.43 -22.81
CA PHE A 109 -6.12 1.42 -23.51
C PHE A 109 -5.52 2.83 -23.34
N PRO A 110 -5.71 3.75 -24.31
CA PRO A 110 -5.24 5.12 -24.16
C PRO A 110 -6.10 5.88 -23.14
N VAL A 111 -5.47 6.60 -22.23
CA VAL A 111 -6.12 7.53 -21.31
C VAL A 111 -5.46 8.89 -21.45
N SER A 112 -6.26 9.93 -21.57
CA SER A 112 -5.79 11.31 -21.49
C SER A 112 -6.74 12.17 -20.69
N GLY A 113 -6.19 13.12 -19.96
CA GLY A 113 -6.95 14.03 -19.10
C GLY A 113 -6.03 15.13 -18.59
N TYR A 114 -6.38 15.68 -17.43
CA TYR A 114 -5.59 16.70 -16.75
C TYR A 114 -5.25 16.24 -15.33
N LEU A 115 -4.11 16.69 -14.80
CA LEU A 115 -3.77 16.58 -13.39
C LEU A 115 -4.44 17.71 -12.60
N GLN A 116 -4.42 17.64 -11.27
CA GLN A 116 -5.02 18.64 -10.37
C GLN A 116 -4.42 20.06 -10.55
N ASP A 117 -3.19 20.15 -11.05
CA ASP A 117 -2.50 21.41 -11.37
C ASP A 117 -2.78 21.94 -12.79
N GLY A 118 -3.69 21.30 -13.54
CA GLY A 118 -4.07 21.69 -14.89
C GLY A 118 -3.12 21.21 -16.00
N ARG A 119 -2.04 20.46 -15.69
CA ARG A 119 -1.20 19.84 -16.73
C ARG A 119 -1.96 18.73 -17.46
N TYR A 120 -1.98 18.80 -18.79
CA TYR A 120 -2.48 17.69 -19.63
C TYR A 120 -1.56 16.47 -19.54
N PHE A 121 -2.13 15.27 -19.58
CA PHE A 121 -1.38 14.02 -19.72
C PHE A 121 -2.02 13.09 -20.74
N ASN A 122 -1.22 12.19 -21.31
CA ASN A 122 -1.67 11.07 -22.14
C ASN A 122 -0.79 9.84 -21.85
N VAL A 123 -1.40 8.73 -21.43
CA VAL A 123 -0.73 7.50 -20.99
C VAL A 123 -1.46 6.26 -21.50
N THR A 124 -0.79 5.11 -21.50
CA THR A 124 -1.47 3.80 -21.66
C THR A 124 -1.96 3.32 -20.30
N GLY A 125 -3.26 3.45 -20.05
CA GLY A 125 -3.92 2.84 -18.90
C GLY A 125 -3.87 1.31 -18.97
N VAL A 126 -3.88 0.67 -17.81
CA VAL A 126 -3.81 -0.79 -17.64
C VAL A 126 -4.90 -1.23 -16.66
N ARG A 127 -5.86 -2.01 -17.16
CA ARG A 127 -7.00 -2.54 -16.38
C ARG A 127 -6.89 -4.05 -16.19
N GLY A 128 -7.35 -4.56 -15.05
CA GLY A 128 -7.53 -6.00 -14.82
C GLY A 128 -8.26 -6.29 -13.51
N PRO A 129 -8.42 -7.57 -13.13
CA PRO A 129 -8.96 -7.93 -11.82
C PRO A 129 -8.04 -7.44 -10.70
N ALA A 130 -8.63 -7.03 -9.58
CA ALA A 130 -7.89 -6.68 -8.37
C ALA A 130 -7.49 -7.92 -7.54
N ILE A 131 -6.55 -7.76 -6.62
CA ILE A 131 -6.30 -8.69 -5.50
C ILE A 131 -7.17 -8.32 -4.29
N ASN A 132 -7.19 -9.15 -3.25
CA ASN A 132 -7.78 -8.73 -1.98
C ASN A 132 -6.93 -7.62 -1.36
N ALA A 133 -7.56 -6.69 -0.63
CA ALA A 133 -6.91 -5.48 -0.17
C ALA A 133 -5.72 -5.75 0.78
N GLY A 134 -5.76 -6.87 1.53
CA GLY A 134 -4.69 -7.32 2.43
C GLY A 134 -3.59 -8.15 1.78
N ASP A 135 -3.73 -8.54 0.50
CA ASP A 135 -2.69 -9.23 -0.28
C ASP A 135 -1.69 -8.23 -0.93
N ASP A 136 -1.88 -6.92 -0.69
CA ASP A 136 -1.13 -5.86 -1.35
C ASP A 136 0.33 -5.77 -0.87
N HIS A 137 1.23 -5.40 -1.79
CA HIS A 137 2.67 -5.40 -1.51
C HIS A 137 3.05 -4.28 -0.55
N VAL A 138 3.81 -4.60 0.49
CA VAL A 138 4.25 -3.62 1.49
C VAL A 138 5.26 -2.64 0.87
N ILE A 139 4.89 -1.36 0.77
CA ILE A 139 5.83 -0.28 0.43
C ILE A 139 6.87 -0.18 1.56
N ASP A 140 8.15 -0.30 1.22
CA ASP A 140 9.24 -0.06 2.16
C ASP A 140 9.23 1.40 2.62
N ARG A 141 8.99 1.63 3.92
CA ARG A 141 8.93 2.96 4.55
C ARG A 141 10.24 3.76 4.41
N ARG A 142 11.37 3.13 4.04
CA ARG A 142 12.66 3.78 3.73
C ARG A 142 12.73 4.34 2.30
N HIS A 143 11.79 3.96 1.43
CA HIS A 143 11.70 4.37 0.03
C HIS A 143 10.36 5.06 -0.30
N ALA A 144 9.48 5.18 0.70
CA ALA A 144 8.27 5.99 0.66
C ALA A 144 8.60 7.49 0.56
N SER A 145 7.78 8.23 -0.18
CA SER A 145 7.75 9.70 -0.20
C SER A 145 7.02 10.25 1.02
N HIS A 146 5.96 9.56 1.45
CA HIS A 146 5.14 9.94 2.61
C HIS A 146 4.93 8.76 3.53
N VAL A 147 5.14 9.01 4.83
CA VAL A 147 4.77 8.13 5.94
C VAL A 147 4.04 9.01 6.94
N ILE A 148 2.75 8.78 7.12
CA ILE A 148 1.86 9.64 7.90
C ILE A 148 1.16 8.78 8.92
N ASP A 149 1.40 9.06 10.20
CA ASP A 149 0.78 8.36 11.32
C ASP A 149 -0.58 8.99 11.66
N HIS A 150 -1.63 8.18 11.72
CA HIS A 150 -2.98 8.62 12.09
C HIS A 150 -3.32 8.32 13.57
N GLY A 151 -2.40 7.67 14.28
CA GLY A 151 -2.59 7.17 15.65
C GLY A 151 -3.09 5.72 15.68
N GLU A 152 -3.59 5.32 16.84
CA GLU A 152 -4.03 3.95 17.12
C GLU A 152 -5.47 3.69 16.68
N MET A 153 -5.72 2.49 16.14
CA MET A 153 -7.07 1.99 15.90
C MET A 153 -7.78 1.56 17.18
N SER A 154 -9.09 1.82 17.24
CA SER A 154 -10.00 1.14 18.16
C SER A 154 -10.21 -0.32 17.70
N ASP A 155 -10.67 -1.17 18.61
CA ASP A 155 -10.97 -2.58 18.32
C ASP A 155 -12.00 -2.74 17.17
N ASP A 156 -12.98 -1.83 17.06
CA ASP A 156 -13.94 -1.78 15.95
C ASP A 156 -13.28 -1.44 14.60
N GLN A 157 -12.34 -0.49 14.60
CA GLN A 157 -11.62 -0.07 13.39
C GLN A 157 -10.65 -1.18 12.94
N ALA A 158 -9.98 -1.84 13.88
CA ALA A 158 -9.17 -3.03 13.64
C ALA A 158 -10.02 -4.21 13.11
N ALA A 159 -11.24 -4.41 13.61
CA ALA A 159 -12.17 -5.41 13.09
C ALA A 159 -12.58 -5.10 11.63
N ARG A 160 -12.92 -3.85 11.30
CA ARG A 160 -13.20 -3.43 9.91
C ARG A 160 -12.00 -3.62 8.99
N TYR A 161 -10.79 -3.29 9.43
CA TYR A 161 -9.56 -3.54 8.68
C TYR A 161 -9.45 -5.03 8.30
N ILE A 162 -9.64 -5.93 9.27
CA ILE A 162 -9.57 -7.40 9.03
C ILE A 162 -10.70 -7.88 8.11
N GLU A 163 -11.88 -7.24 8.12
CA GLU A 163 -12.95 -7.53 7.16
C GLU A 163 -12.54 -7.10 5.73
N TYR A 164 -12.11 -5.85 5.55
CA TYR A 164 -11.72 -5.29 4.26
C TYR A 164 -10.52 -5.99 3.63
N GLN A 165 -9.55 -6.46 4.43
CA GLN A 165 -8.35 -7.12 3.93
C GLN A 165 -8.68 -8.38 3.09
N SER A 166 -9.82 -9.02 3.36
CA SER A 166 -10.22 -10.32 2.78
C SER A 166 -11.00 -10.22 1.46
N ARG A 167 -11.19 -9.00 0.94
CA ARG A 167 -11.90 -8.70 -0.32
C ARG A 167 -11.15 -7.68 -1.18
N PRO A 168 -11.33 -7.64 -2.51
CA PRO A 168 -10.88 -6.52 -3.32
C PRO A 168 -11.69 -5.26 -2.95
N VAL A 169 -11.03 -4.08 -2.94
CA VAL A 169 -11.71 -2.79 -2.66
C VAL A 169 -12.70 -2.46 -3.77
N TYR A 170 -12.22 -2.58 -5.01
CA TYR A 170 -13.05 -2.60 -6.22
C TYR A 170 -12.74 -3.88 -7.01
N PRO A 171 -13.72 -4.56 -7.65
CA PRO A 171 -13.47 -5.81 -8.37
C PRO A 171 -12.41 -5.72 -9.49
N THR A 172 -12.23 -4.52 -10.06
CA THR A 172 -11.20 -4.20 -11.05
C THR A 172 -10.24 -3.13 -10.52
N TYR A 173 -8.98 -3.26 -10.91
CA TYR A 173 -7.97 -2.21 -10.77
C TYR A 173 -7.71 -1.57 -12.13
N GLU A 174 -7.62 -0.24 -12.15
CA GLU A 174 -7.15 0.56 -13.29
C GLU A 174 -6.04 1.52 -12.81
N THR A 175 -4.95 1.67 -13.56
CA THR A 175 -3.80 2.52 -13.19
C THR A 175 -4.05 4.02 -13.06
N SER A 176 -4.79 4.63 -13.98
CA SER A 176 -4.84 6.09 -14.17
C SER A 176 -5.93 6.81 -13.35
N GLY A 177 -6.82 6.04 -12.73
CA GLY A 177 -8.01 6.57 -12.06
C GLY A 177 -9.16 6.92 -13.02
N TYR A 178 -9.05 6.57 -14.30
CA TYR A 178 -10.11 6.82 -15.29
C TYR A 178 -11.43 6.15 -14.89
N ASP A 179 -11.38 4.88 -14.50
CA ASP A 179 -12.54 4.13 -13.98
C ASP A 179 -12.85 4.43 -12.50
N ARG A 180 -12.10 5.35 -11.86
CA ARG A 180 -12.13 5.62 -10.42
C ARG A 180 -11.80 4.41 -9.53
N SER A 181 -10.98 3.49 -10.04
CA SER A 181 -10.55 2.27 -9.34
C SER A 181 -9.02 2.05 -9.34
N ASN A 182 -8.24 3.12 -9.17
CA ASN A 182 -6.80 3.03 -8.90
C ASN A 182 -6.49 3.01 -7.40
N CYS A 183 -5.22 2.85 -7.02
CA CYS A 183 -4.77 2.81 -5.63
C CYS A 183 -5.21 4.04 -4.82
N VAL A 184 -5.17 5.24 -5.40
CA VAL A 184 -5.65 6.50 -4.80
C VAL A 184 -7.15 6.43 -4.45
N HIS A 185 -8.00 5.94 -5.36
CA HIS A 185 -9.42 5.76 -5.07
C HIS A 185 -9.66 4.66 -4.03
N GLY A 186 -8.94 3.54 -4.13
CA GLY A 186 -9.03 2.46 -3.16
C GLY A 186 -8.62 2.90 -1.74
N HIS A 187 -7.59 3.72 -1.61
CA HIS A 187 -7.14 4.27 -0.32
C HIS A 187 -8.17 5.24 0.31
N ALA A 188 -8.90 5.99 -0.53
CA ALA A 188 -10.01 6.83 -0.08
C ALA A 188 -11.21 5.99 0.39
N GLU A 189 -11.63 4.99 -0.40
CA GLU A 189 -12.70 4.04 -0.06
C GLU A 189 -12.42 3.29 1.25
N LEU A 190 -11.18 2.82 1.42
CA LEU A 190 -10.72 2.15 2.63
C LEU A 190 -10.68 3.09 3.84
N GLY A 191 -10.24 4.33 3.66
CA GLY A 191 -10.27 5.35 4.71
C GLY A 191 -11.69 5.67 5.18
N HIS A 192 -12.62 5.75 4.23
CA HIS A 192 -14.05 5.91 4.50
C HIS A 192 -14.63 4.68 5.24
N GLY A 193 -14.42 3.47 4.71
CA GLY A 193 -14.99 2.24 5.25
C GLY A 193 -14.46 1.84 6.63
N MET A 194 -13.20 2.11 6.94
CA MET A 194 -12.60 1.78 8.24
C MET A 194 -12.82 2.89 9.28
N PHE A 195 -12.55 4.15 8.91
CA PHE A 195 -12.43 5.28 9.84
C PHE A 195 -13.55 6.32 9.71
N GLY A 196 -14.40 6.24 8.68
CA GLY A 196 -15.48 7.19 8.40
C GLY A 196 -15.06 8.44 7.64
N TRP A 197 -13.75 8.61 7.38
CA TRP A 197 -13.20 9.83 6.77
C TRP A 197 -13.81 10.16 5.40
N SER A 198 -14.00 11.45 5.12
CA SER A 198 -14.41 11.95 3.80
C SER A 198 -13.20 12.52 3.07
N ILE A 199 -12.62 11.71 2.19
CA ILE A 199 -11.40 12.02 1.44
C ILE A 199 -11.79 12.46 0.02
N GLN A 200 -11.29 13.61 -0.45
CA GLN A 200 -11.75 14.27 -1.66
C GLN A 200 -10.59 14.57 -2.62
N HIS A 201 -10.40 13.72 -3.62
CA HIS A 201 -9.25 13.78 -4.54
C HIS A 201 -9.63 13.94 -6.01
N HIS A 202 -8.69 14.44 -6.80
CA HIS A 202 -8.86 14.55 -8.25
C HIS A 202 -8.87 13.17 -8.91
N GLN A 203 -9.68 12.98 -9.97
CA GLN A 203 -9.83 11.68 -10.66
C GLN A 203 -8.50 11.10 -11.20
N HIS A 204 -7.52 11.96 -11.46
CA HIS A 204 -6.16 11.61 -11.87
C HIS A 204 -5.10 12.10 -10.88
N ALA A 205 -5.43 12.16 -9.59
CA ALA A 205 -4.46 12.50 -8.54
C ALA A 205 -3.38 11.41 -8.42
N ALA A 206 -2.14 11.84 -8.18
CA ALA A 206 -1.04 10.96 -7.84
C ALA A 206 -1.09 10.52 -6.36
N PRO A 207 -0.51 9.36 -6.00
CA PRO A 207 -0.34 8.90 -4.62
C PRO A 207 0.16 9.97 -3.63
N ASP A 208 1.19 10.73 -4.01
CA ASP A 208 1.75 11.82 -3.21
C ASP A 208 0.73 12.95 -2.93
N GLN A 209 -0.09 13.27 -3.94
CA GLN A 209 -1.13 14.31 -3.85
C GLN A 209 -2.29 13.89 -2.93
N LEU A 210 -2.56 12.58 -2.82
CA LEU A 210 -3.49 12.07 -1.81
C LEU A 210 -2.82 12.07 -0.43
N ALA A 211 -1.58 11.56 -0.34
CA ALA A 211 -0.86 11.46 0.93
C ALA A 211 -0.75 12.80 1.66
N GLU A 212 -0.41 13.89 0.98
CA GLU A 212 -0.36 15.23 1.60
C GLU A 212 -1.69 15.65 2.26
N GLN A 213 -2.84 15.27 1.71
CA GLN A 213 -4.16 15.54 2.30
C GLN A 213 -4.39 14.73 3.59
N MET A 214 -3.81 13.52 3.68
CA MET A 214 -3.95 12.63 4.84
C MET A 214 -3.22 13.17 6.09
N ARG A 215 -2.31 14.16 5.95
CA ARG A 215 -1.52 14.72 7.08
C ARG A 215 -2.37 15.36 8.19
N GLY A 216 -3.60 15.76 7.89
CA GLY A 216 -4.53 16.37 8.84
C GLY A 216 -5.50 15.41 9.53
N LEU A 217 -5.46 14.10 9.23
CA LEU A 217 -6.44 13.12 9.71
C LEU A 217 -5.88 12.27 10.85
N SER A 218 -6.58 12.21 11.98
CA SER A 218 -6.38 11.20 13.02
C SER A 218 -7.55 10.21 13.08
N VAL A 219 -7.25 8.99 13.51
CA VAL A 219 -8.22 7.94 13.82
C VAL A 219 -9.16 8.35 14.97
N ARG A 220 -8.74 9.33 15.80
CA ARG A 220 -9.49 9.85 16.94
C ARG A 220 -10.54 10.91 16.58
N ASP A 221 -10.49 11.48 15.37
CA ASP A 221 -11.32 12.65 15.02
C ASP A 221 -12.79 12.31 14.74
N TYR A 222 -13.13 11.02 14.67
CA TYR A 222 -14.51 10.53 14.53
C TYR A 222 -15.10 10.12 15.89
N SER A 223 -15.32 11.10 16.76
CA SER A 223 -16.31 10.97 17.83
C SER A 223 -17.72 10.98 17.22
N TYR A 224 -18.29 9.79 17.02
CA TYR A 224 -19.63 9.65 16.44
C TYR A 224 -20.68 10.21 17.41
N SER A 225 -21.17 11.42 17.13
CA SER A 225 -22.22 12.10 17.93
C SER A 225 -23.59 11.44 17.75
N SER A 226 -23.81 10.28 18.40
CA SER A 226 -25.09 9.54 18.37
C SER A 226 -25.53 8.99 19.73
N HIS A 227 -25.11 9.63 20.83
CA HIS A 227 -25.62 9.29 22.16
C HIS A 227 -26.49 10.40 22.72
N ARG A 228 -27.73 10.02 23.03
CA ARG A 228 -28.83 10.83 23.59
C ARG A 228 -29.39 11.94 22.70
N ASN A 229 -30.41 11.57 21.93
CA ASN A 229 -31.72 12.16 22.22
C ASN A 229 -32.71 11.03 22.57
N GLY A 230 -32.39 10.34 23.67
CA GLY A 230 -33.20 9.29 24.28
C GLY A 230 -33.57 9.73 25.69
N SER A 231 -34.77 10.29 25.81
CA SER A 231 -35.40 10.69 27.05
C SER A 231 -36.90 10.39 26.91
N ASP A 232 -37.29 9.20 27.35
CA ASP A 232 -38.69 8.87 27.63
C ASP A 232 -39.20 9.73 28.80
N ILE A 233 -40.53 9.69 29.04
CA ILE A 233 -41.23 10.17 30.27
C ILE A 233 -41.36 11.72 30.31
N ASP A 234 -42.51 12.33 30.65
CA ASP A 234 -43.78 11.81 31.21
C ASP A 234 -45.06 12.43 30.56
N SER A 235 -46.21 12.12 31.15
CA SER A 235 -47.57 12.42 30.69
C SER A 235 -48.18 13.71 31.25
N GLU A 236 -49.04 14.37 30.48
CA GLU A 236 -50.31 15.03 30.90
C GLU A 236 -51.38 14.83 29.81
#